data_AF-A0A4Q5RTC2-F1
#
_entry.id   AF-A0A4Q5RTC2-F1
#
_cell.length_a   1.000
_cell.length_b   1.000
_cell.length_c   1.000
_cell.angle_alpha   90.00
_cell.angle_beta   90.00
_cell.angle_gamma   90.00
#
_symmetry.space_group_name_H-M   'P 1'
#
loop_
_entity.id
_entity.type
_entity.pdbx_description
1 polymer ?
#
loop_
_entity_poly.entity_id
_entity_poly.type
_entity_poly.pdbx_seq_one_letter_code
_entity_poly.pdbx_strand_id
1 'polypeptide(L)'
;MTKLYRFILLFLCILSYQQAVAQLYIMHPEQMGDLYWKNRKPHAAYWQQDVAYDIHAKIDEVRNEIQGHENLRYTNNSPDTLYYVYFHLFQNAFIKDAYTHKLEEANKVKPRLGAKEAQGLGIVLHDLKVNGKAVQTELDNTILKIYLDSPLLPGKSADISMGFTSYY
;
A
#
# COMPACT_ATOMS: atom_id res chain seq x y z
N MET A 1 6.57 -33.38 -40.34
CA MET A 1 6.82 -32.04 -39.75
C MET A 1 5.89 -31.65 -38.60
N THR A 2 4.86 -32.44 -38.25
CA THR A 2 3.86 -32.12 -37.21
C THR A 2 4.23 -32.58 -35.78
N LYS A 3 5.11 -33.57 -35.62
CA LYS A 3 5.52 -34.08 -34.29
C LYS A 3 6.51 -33.15 -33.57
N LEU A 4 7.35 -32.40 -34.30
CA LEU A 4 8.35 -31.50 -33.72
C LEU A 4 7.72 -30.25 -33.06
N TYR A 5 6.66 -29.71 -33.68
CA TYR A 5 5.91 -28.57 -33.14
C TYR A 5 5.19 -28.89 -31.82
N ARG A 6 4.70 -30.14 -31.65
CA ARG A 6 4.07 -30.56 -30.39
C ARG A 6 5.06 -30.61 -29.22
N PHE A 7 6.31 -31.01 -29.47
CA PHE A 7 7.35 -31.00 -28.45
C PHE A 7 7.81 -29.59 -28.08
N ILE A 8 7.93 -28.69 -29.06
CA ILE A 8 8.30 -27.28 -28.81
C ILE A 8 7.21 -26.54 -28.02
N LEU A 9 5.93 -26.77 -28.34
CA LEU A 9 4.79 -26.20 -27.59
C LEU A 9 4.71 -26.71 -26.15
N LEU A 10 4.98 -28.01 -25.92
CA LEU A 10 5.05 -28.57 -24.56
C LEU A 10 6.23 -28.00 -23.76
N PHE A 11 7.40 -27.81 -24.39
CA PHE A 11 8.57 -27.23 -23.74
C PHE A 11 8.37 -25.74 -23.39
N LEU A 12 7.71 -24.97 -24.26
CA LEU A 12 7.32 -23.57 -24.01
C LEU A 12 6.29 -23.44 -22.87
N CYS A 13 5.35 -24.38 -22.75
CA CYS A 13 4.40 -24.41 -21.63
C CYS A 13 5.06 -24.75 -20.28
N ILE A 14 6.12 -25.55 -20.27
CA ILE A 14 6.83 -25.92 -19.03
C ILE A 14 7.76 -24.77 -18.59
N LEU A 15 8.38 -24.04 -19.52
CA LEU A 15 9.19 -22.85 -19.21
C LEU A 15 8.34 -21.68 -18.69
N SER A 16 7.11 -21.49 -19.17
CA SER A 16 6.21 -20.47 -18.62
C SER A 16 5.64 -20.84 -17.24
N TYR A 17 5.60 -22.13 -16.89
CA TYR A 17 5.19 -22.57 -15.54
C TYR A 17 6.25 -22.31 -14.47
N GLN A 18 7.53 -22.25 -14.83
CA GLN A 18 8.63 -22.05 -13.88
C GLN A 18 8.83 -20.58 -13.45
N GLN A 19 8.23 -19.60 -14.13
CA GLN A 19 8.36 -18.19 -13.74
C GLN A 19 7.35 -17.73 -12.68
N ALA A 20 6.45 -18.59 -12.20
CA ALA A 20 5.36 -18.22 -11.29
C ALA A 20 5.62 -18.58 -9.81
N VAL A 21 6.87 -18.53 -9.34
CA VAL A 21 7.18 -18.67 -7.91
C VAL A 21 8.40 -17.81 -7.57
N ALA A 22 8.22 -16.50 -7.70
CA ALA A 22 8.84 -15.59 -6.74
C ALA A 22 7.73 -15.26 -5.73
N GLN A 23 7.56 -16.13 -4.73
CA GLN A 23 6.78 -15.76 -3.56
C GLN A 23 7.56 -14.62 -2.90
N LEU A 24 7.13 -13.38 -3.12
CA LEU A 24 7.60 -12.27 -2.32
C LEU A 24 7.27 -12.64 -0.88
N TYR A 25 8.30 -12.70 -0.05
CA TYR A 25 8.18 -13.19 1.31
C TYR A 25 7.36 -12.17 2.11
N ILE A 26 6.02 -12.29 2.07
CA ILE A 26 5.16 -11.65 3.05
C ILE A 26 5.58 -12.28 4.37
N MET A 27 6.29 -11.52 5.21
CA MET A 27 6.68 -11.97 6.54
C MET A 27 5.40 -12.10 7.36
N HIS A 28 4.75 -13.26 7.27
CA HIS A 28 3.54 -13.52 8.00
C HIS A 28 3.88 -13.62 9.49
N PRO A 29 2.98 -13.20 10.39
CA PRO A 29 3.14 -13.37 11.84
C PRO A 29 3.67 -14.74 12.27
N GLU A 30 3.26 -15.79 11.57
CA GLU A 30 3.66 -17.18 11.81
C GLU A 30 5.16 -17.42 11.62
N GLN A 31 5.84 -16.62 10.79
CA GLN A 31 7.27 -16.72 10.51
C GLN A 31 8.13 -15.94 11.53
N MET A 32 7.53 -15.03 12.30
CA MET A 32 8.25 -14.21 13.27
C MET A 32 8.49 -14.92 14.62
N GLY A 33 7.78 -16.02 14.90
CA GLY A 33 7.92 -16.79 16.14
C GLY A 33 7.87 -15.92 17.40
N ASP A 34 8.87 -16.03 18.27
CA ASP A 34 8.98 -15.25 19.51
C ASP A 34 9.15 -13.75 19.30
N LEU A 35 9.61 -13.32 18.12
CA LEU A 35 9.78 -11.90 17.81
C LEU A 35 8.44 -11.23 17.48
N TYR A 36 7.39 -12.01 17.22
CA TYR A 36 6.07 -11.49 16.93
C TYR A 36 5.53 -10.68 18.10
N TRP A 37 5.07 -9.46 17.82
CA TRP A 37 4.72 -8.49 18.85
C TRP A 37 3.60 -8.97 19.80
N LYS A 38 2.67 -9.82 19.33
CA LYS A 38 1.61 -10.36 20.20
C LYS A 38 2.16 -11.21 21.34
N ASN A 39 3.35 -11.77 21.16
CA ASN A 39 4.07 -12.55 22.17
C ASN A 39 4.87 -11.65 23.15
N ARG A 40 4.99 -10.35 22.87
CA ARG A 40 5.79 -9.38 23.63
C ARG A 40 5.04 -8.08 23.88
N LYS A 41 3.79 -8.18 24.32
CA LYS A 41 2.99 -7.00 24.65
C LYS A 41 3.59 -6.26 25.85
N PRO A 42 3.77 -4.93 25.80
CA PRO A 42 4.23 -4.13 26.93
C PRO A 42 3.33 -4.24 28.17
N HIS A 43 2.01 -4.41 27.97
CA HIS A 43 1.02 -4.67 29.01
C HIS A 43 -0.18 -5.43 28.43
N ALA A 44 -1.03 -6.01 29.28
CA ALA A 44 -2.14 -6.88 28.87
C ALA A 44 -3.12 -6.22 27.88
N ALA A 45 -3.47 -4.95 28.12
CA ALA A 45 -4.40 -4.19 27.28
C ALA A 45 -3.79 -3.65 25.96
N TYR A 46 -2.50 -3.85 25.70
CA TYR A 46 -1.84 -3.32 24.51
C TYR A 46 -2.33 -4.03 23.25
N TRP A 47 -2.61 -3.23 22.21
CA TRP A 47 -2.90 -3.69 20.87
C TRP A 47 -2.25 -2.76 19.85
N GLN A 48 -1.93 -3.31 18.68
CA GLN A 48 -1.56 -2.56 17.49
C GLN A 48 -2.12 -3.30 16.28
N GLN A 49 -2.39 -2.57 15.20
CA GLN A 49 -2.84 -3.19 13.96
C GLN A 49 -1.72 -4.03 13.36
N ASP A 50 -2.10 -5.10 12.68
CA ASP A 50 -1.16 -5.99 12.01
C ASP A 50 -1.47 -5.94 10.51
N VAL A 51 -0.48 -5.51 9.74
CA VAL A 51 -0.64 -5.26 8.31
C VAL A 51 0.49 -5.97 7.57
N ALA A 52 0.12 -6.94 6.75
CA ALA A 52 1.04 -7.69 5.93
C ALA A 52 1.02 -7.10 4.52
N TYR A 53 2.15 -6.54 4.08
CA TYR A 53 2.29 -5.83 2.82
C TYR A 53 2.98 -6.69 1.74
N ASP A 54 2.50 -6.55 0.52
CA ASP A 54 3.09 -7.06 -0.71
C ASP A 54 3.11 -5.91 -1.74
N ILE A 55 4.29 -5.33 -1.97
CA ILE A 55 4.46 -4.14 -2.80
C ILE A 55 5.38 -4.47 -3.97
N HIS A 56 4.86 -4.28 -5.18
CA HIS A 56 5.62 -4.35 -6.42
C HIS A 56 5.73 -2.94 -7.01
N ALA A 57 6.94 -2.38 -7.04
CA ALA A 57 7.17 -1.04 -7.55
C ALA A 57 8.32 -0.99 -8.56
N LYS A 58 8.26 -0.01 -9.46
CA LYS A 58 9.31 0.34 -10.42
C LYS A 58 9.59 1.83 -10.36
N ILE A 59 10.84 2.19 -10.65
CA ILE A 59 11.29 3.57 -10.74
C ILE A 59 11.44 3.94 -12.23
N ASP A 60 10.86 5.06 -12.62
CA ASP A 60 11.05 5.71 -13.92
C ASP A 60 11.89 6.99 -13.69
N GLU A 61 13.19 6.90 -13.95
CA GLU A 61 14.16 8.00 -13.77
C GLU A 61 14.00 9.11 -14.81
N VAL A 62 13.38 8.84 -15.95
CA VAL A 62 13.15 9.85 -16.98
C VAL A 62 11.99 10.76 -16.59
N ARG A 63 10.97 10.18 -15.93
CA ARG A 63 9.78 10.91 -15.48
C ARG A 63 9.83 11.36 -14.02
N ASN A 64 10.85 10.93 -13.27
CA ASN A 64 10.95 11.04 -11.82
C ASN A 64 9.71 10.49 -11.10
N GLU A 65 9.35 9.25 -11.44
CA GLU A 65 8.15 8.59 -10.93
C GLU A 65 8.47 7.23 -10.31
N ILE A 66 7.75 6.88 -9.25
CA ILE A 66 7.70 5.54 -8.71
C ILE A 66 6.28 5.04 -8.93
N GLN A 67 6.12 3.98 -9.72
CA GLN A 67 4.82 3.36 -9.98
C GLN A 67 4.78 2.02 -9.29
N GLY A 68 3.73 1.75 -8.53
CA GLY A 68 3.61 0.49 -7.82
C GLY A 68 2.19 -0.02 -7.74
N HIS A 69 2.10 -1.30 -7.42
CA HIS A 69 0.88 -1.96 -6.98
C HIS A 69 1.16 -2.59 -5.63
N GLU A 70 0.25 -2.37 -4.70
CA GLU A 70 0.30 -2.86 -3.34
C GLU A 70 -0.92 -3.72 -3.07
N ASN A 71 -0.69 -4.88 -2.48
CA ASN A 71 -1.70 -5.68 -1.81
C ASN A 71 -1.32 -5.75 -0.34
N LEU A 72 -2.29 -5.57 0.54
CA LEU A 72 -2.07 -5.71 1.97
C LEU A 72 -3.21 -6.47 2.62
N ARG A 73 -2.88 -7.26 3.64
CA ARG A 73 -3.86 -7.84 4.56
C ARG A 73 -3.86 -7.04 5.85
N TYR A 74 -4.93 -6.31 6.07
CA TYR A 74 -5.14 -5.52 7.28
C TYR A 74 -5.90 -6.36 8.31
N THR A 75 -5.32 -6.59 9.49
CA THR A 75 -5.98 -7.33 10.58
C THR A 75 -6.34 -6.39 11.71
N ASN A 76 -7.64 -6.29 12.01
CA ASN A 76 -8.13 -5.48 13.12
C ASN A 76 -7.81 -6.14 14.46
N ASN A 77 -6.82 -5.65 15.18
CA ASN A 77 -6.52 -6.10 16.55
C ASN A 77 -7.11 -5.15 17.62
N SER A 78 -7.83 -4.11 17.22
CA SER A 78 -8.58 -3.26 18.16
C SER A 78 -9.66 -4.08 18.86
N PRO A 79 -10.01 -3.77 20.13
CA PRO A 79 -11.23 -4.28 20.74
C PRO A 79 -12.52 -3.79 20.06
N ASP A 80 -12.42 -2.73 19.24
CA ASP A 80 -13.56 -2.10 18.58
C ASP A 80 -13.76 -2.57 17.14
N THR A 81 -15.01 -2.48 16.67
CA THR A 81 -15.35 -2.69 15.26
C THR A 81 -14.96 -1.47 14.44
N LEU A 82 -14.23 -1.68 13.34
CA LEU A 82 -13.84 -0.59 12.45
C LEU A 82 -14.83 -0.44 11.30
N TYR A 83 -15.20 0.81 11.01
CA TYR A 83 -16.00 1.19 9.84
C TYR A 83 -15.17 1.90 8.77
N TYR A 84 -13.95 2.28 9.12
CA TYR A 84 -12.98 2.92 8.25
C TYR A 84 -11.58 2.60 8.73
N VAL A 85 -10.60 2.71 7.83
CA VAL A 85 -9.17 2.62 8.12
C VAL A 85 -8.46 3.84 7.55
N TYR A 86 -7.34 4.21 8.15
CA TYR A 86 -6.54 5.35 7.73
C TYR A 86 -5.18 4.91 7.21
N PHE A 87 -4.72 5.60 6.17
CA PHE A 87 -3.39 5.45 5.59
C PHE A 87 -2.71 6.81 5.50
N HIS A 88 -1.39 6.82 5.69
CA HIS A 88 -0.58 8.01 5.51
C HIS A 88 -0.05 8.09 4.07
N LEU A 89 -0.32 9.21 3.41
CA LEU A 89 0.26 9.59 2.13
C LEU A 89 1.28 10.72 2.37
N PHE A 90 2.39 10.41 3.04
CA PHE A 90 3.31 11.43 3.56
C PHE A 90 3.88 12.38 2.50
N GLN A 91 4.07 11.92 1.25
CA GLN A 91 4.56 12.79 0.17
C GLN A 91 3.63 13.99 -0.09
N ASN A 92 2.34 13.86 0.22
CA ASN A 92 1.39 14.96 0.10
C ASN A 92 1.69 16.12 1.07
N ALA A 93 2.57 15.93 2.07
CA ALA A 93 3.01 17.02 2.95
C ALA A 93 3.83 18.08 2.20
N PHE A 94 4.39 17.76 1.03
CA PHE A 94 5.35 18.59 0.29
C PHE A 94 4.79 19.09 -1.05
N ILE A 95 3.50 18.89 -1.31
CA ILE A 95 2.87 19.40 -2.53
C ILE A 95 2.36 20.81 -2.33
N LYS A 96 2.20 21.56 -3.41
CA LYS A 96 1.55 22.87 -3.40
C LYS A 96 0.25 22.85 -2.58
N ASP A 97 0.05 23.89 -1.76
CA ASP A 97 -1.13 24.09 -0.92
C ASP A 97 -1.29 23.09 0.26
N ALA A 98 -0.31 22.20 0.50
CA ALA A 98 -0.27 21.33 1.68
C ALA A 98 -0.21 22.13 3.00
N TYR A 99 -0.68 21.52 4.10
CA TYR A 99 -0.67 22.17 5.42
C TYR A 99 0.74 22.56 5.88
N THR A 100 1.76 21.80 5.49
CA THR A 100 3.17 22.14 5.77
C THR A 100 3.53 23.50 5.16
N HIS A 101 3.18 23.74 3.90
CA HIS A 101 3.49 25.01 3.25
C HIS A 101 2.65 26.17 3.77
N LYS A 102 1.39 25.93 4.15
CA LYS A 102 0.59 26.93 4.87
C LYS A 102 1.25 27.34 6.19
N LEU A 103 1.82 26.38 6.92
CA LEU A 103 2.58 26.65 8.14
C LEU A 103 3.89 27.40 7.85
N GLU A 104 4.63 27.03 6.82
CA GLU A 104 5.85 27.73 6.40
C GLU A 104 5.55 29.19 6.05
N GLU A 105 4.53 29.43 5.24
CA GLU A 105 4.08 30.77 4.84
C GLU A 105 3.69 31.62 6.07
N ALA A 106 2.93 31.05 7.00
CA ALA A 106 2.58 31.71 8.27
C ALA A 106 3.82 32.08 9.10
N ASN A 107 4.87 31.26 9.03
CA ASN A 107 6.16 31.49 9.66
C ASN A 107 7.13 32.35 8.83
N LYS A 108 6.68 32.93 7.70
CA LYS A 108 7.50 33.71 6.76
C LYS A 108 8.68 32.93 6.17
N VAL A 109 8.55 31.61 6.12
CA VAL A 109 9.47 30.70 5.42
C VAL A 109 8.90 30.47 4.02
N LYS A 110 9.71 30.67 2.99
CA LYS A 110 9.29 30.42 1.61
C LYS A 110 9.33 28.91 1.32
N PRO A 111 8.21 28.28 0.93
CA PRO A 111 8.18 26.89 0.48
C PRO A 111 9.15 26.63 -0.67
N ARG A 112 9.77 25.45 -0.68
CA ARG A 112 10.55 24.95 -1.81
C ARG A 112 9.78 23.79 -2.42
N LEU A 113 9.51 23.89 -3.72
CA LEU A 113 8.76 22.91 -4.48
C LEU A 113 9.56 22.50 -5.71
N GLY A 114 9.68 21.20 -5.93
CA GLY A 114 10.07 20.62 -7.20
C GLY A 114 8.98 20.78 -8.27
N ALA A 115 9.29 20.41 -9.52
CA ALA A 115 8.37 20.60 -10.64
C ALA A 115 7.04 19.83 -10.46
N LYS A 116 7.07 18.63 -9.89
CA LYS A 116 5.88 17.78 -9.64
C LYS A 116 5.10 18.25 -8.41
N GLU A 117 5.80 18.56 -7.33
CA GLU A 117 5.21 19.12 -6.11
C GLU A 117 4.47 20.44 -6.37
N ALA A 118 5.04 21.32 -7.21
CA ALA A 118 4.40 22.56 -7.64
C ALA A 118 3.11 22.35 -8.45
N GLN A 119 2.95 21.17 -9.08
CA GLN A 119 1.73 20.75 -9.76
C GLN A 119 0.69 20.13 -8.80
N GLY A 120 1.00 20.01 -7.51
CA GLY A 120 0.14 19.34 -6.54
C GLY A 120 0.30 17.81 -6.53
N LEU A 121 1.36 17.27 -7.16
CA LEU A 121 1.54 15.83 -7.32
C LEU A 121 2.37 15.24 -6.19
N GLY A 122 1.71 14.46 -5.31
CA GLY A 122 2.30 13.73 -4.19
C GLY A 122 2.21 12.22 -4.43
N ILE A 123 1.42 11.51 -3.63
CA ILE A 123 1.01 10.13 -3.94
C ILE A 123 -0.38 10.17 -4.59
N VAL A 124 -0.46 9.64 -5.80
CA VAL A 124 -1.71 9.45 -6.55
C VAL A 124 -2.10 7.98 -6.49
N LEU A 125 -3.30 7.69 -5.99
CA LEU A 125 -3.81 6.33 -5.87
C LEU A 125 -4.69 5.95 -7.06
N HIS A 126 -4.63 4.68 -7.44
CA HIS A 126 -5.35 4.09 -8.56
C HIS A 126 -6.00 2.78 -8.11
N ASP A 127 -7.21 2.49 -8.63
CA ASP A 127 -7.89 1.18 -8.45
C ASP A 127 -7.93 0.66 -7.00
N LEU A 128 -8.15 1.54 -6.02
CA LEU A 128 -8.23 1.17 -4.61
C LEU A 128 -9.47 0.31 -4.35
N LYS A 129 -9.24 -0.88 -3.81
CA LYS A 129 -10.27 -1.87 -3.50
C LYS A 129 -10.09 -2.47 -2.11
N VAL A 130 -11.20 -2.82 -1.48
CA VAL A 130 -11.25 -3.64 -0.26
C VAL A 130 -12.03 -4.90 -0.57
N ASN A 131 -11.45 -6.07 -0.30
CA ASN A 131 -11.99 -7.38 -0.62
C ASN A 131 -12.46 -7.49 -2.09
N GLY A 132 -11.69 -6.89 -3.01
CA GLY A 132 -11.95 -6.87 -4.44
C GLY A 132 -13.01 -5.87 -4.92
N LYS A 133 -13.63 -5.07 -4.03
CA LYS A 133 -14.63 -4.06 -4.38
C LYS A 133 -14.07 -2.65 -4.25
N ALA A 134 -14.40 -1.78 -5.19
CA ALA A 134 -14.08 -0.36 -5.08
C ALA A 134 -14.84 0.24 -3.89
N VAL A 135 -14.17 1.13 -3.15
CA VAL A 135 -14.70 1.72 -1.92
C VAL A 135 -14.62 3.24 -1.96
N GLN A 136 -15.47 3.89 -1.16
CA GLN A 136 -15.38 5.33 -0.96
C GLN A 136 -14.12 5.68 -0.16
N THR A 137 -13.49 6.79 -0.53
CA THR A 137 -12.34 7.36 0.18
C THR A 137 -12.53 8.84 0.43
N GLU A 138 -11.79 9.35 1.41
CA GLU A 138 -11.70 10.77 1.71
C GLU A 138 -10.23 11.09 1.99
N LEU A 139 -9.66 12.04 1.25
CA LEU A 139 -8.27 12.44 1.39
C LEU A 139 -8.21 13.83 2.02
N ASP A 140 -7.60 13.92 3.20
CA ASP A 140 -7.27 15.17 3.86
C ASP A 140 -5.75 15.31 3.96
N ASN A 141 -5.16 16.03 3.01
CA ASN A 141 -3.73 16.26 2.90
C ASN A 141 -2.93 14.94 2.89
N THR A 142 -2.35 14.53 4.03
CA THR A 142 -1.57 13.29 4.16
C THR A 142 -2.37 12.11 4.71
N ILE A 143 -3.65 12.30 5.04
CA ILE A 143 -4.49 11.27 5.65
C ILE A 143 -5.52 10.79 4.64
N LEU A 144 -5.37 9.55 4.19
CA LEU A 144 -6.39 8.85 3.43
C LEU A 144 -7.28 8.07 4.38
N LYS A 145 -8.57 8.39 4.40
CA LYS A 145 -9.61 7.57 5.04
C LYS A 145 -10.26 6.68 3.98
N ILE A 146 -10.31 5.38 4.26
CA ILE A 146 -10.99 4.38 3.45
C ILE A 146 -12.22 3.92 4.21
N TYR A 147 -13.41 4.07 3.60
CA TYR A 147 -14.66 3.58 4.15
C TYR A 147 -14.82 2.09 3.85
N LEU A 148 -15.14 1.28 4.87
CA LEU A 148 -15.34 -0.15 4.72
C LEU A 148 -16.83 -0.44 4.44
N ASP A 149 -17.13 -1.05 3.29
CA ASP A 149 -18.50 -1.47 2.95
C ASP A 149 -19.09 -2.46 3.98
N SER A 150 -18.22 -3.27 4.58
CA SER A 150 -18.53 -4.19 5.67
C SER A 150 -17.68 -3.85 6.89
N PRO A 151 -18.28 -3.69 8.08
CA PRO A 151 -17.51 -3.42 9.30
C PRO A 151 -16.49 -4.52 9.58
N LEU A 152 -15.28 -4.12 9.95
CA LEU A 152 -14.20 -5.04 10.28
C LEU A 152 -14.17 -5.29 11.78
N LEU A 153 -14.74 -6.43 12.19
CA LEU A 153 -14.83 -6.85 13.59
C LEU A 153 -13.44 -7.13 14.21
N PRO A 154 -13.31 -7.08 15.55
CA PRO A 154 -12.09 -7.49 16.24
C PRO A 154 -11.60 -8.88 15.83
N GLY A 155 -10.29 -8.99 15.56
CA GLY A 155 -9.62 -10.21 15.12
C GLY A 155 -9.90 -10.62 13.66
N LYS A 156 -10.66 -9.83 12.90
CA LYS A 156 -10.91 -10.09 11.47
C LYS A 156 -9.95 -9.30 10.59
N SER A 157 -9.82 -9.77 9.35
CA SER A 157 -8.95 -9.15 8.36
C SER A 157 -9.72 -8.74 7.11
N ALA A 158 -9.18 -7.74 6.41
CA ALA A 158 -9.61 -7.32 5.08
C ALA A 158 -8.39 -7.26 4.16
N ASP A 159 -8.55 -7.68 2.91
CA ASP A 159 -7.53 -7.53 1.89
C ASP A 159 -7.77 -6.19 1.17
N ILE A 160 -6.75 -5.34 1.11
CA ILE A 160 -6.80 -4.03 0.45
C ILE A 160 -5.79 -4.04 -0.68
N SER A 161 -6.19 -3.62 -1.88
CA SER A 161 -5.29 -3.50 -3.03
C SER A 161 -5.37 -2.10 -3.60
N MET A 162 -4.23 -1.53 -3.99
CA MET A 162 -4.19 -0.24 -4.67
C MET A 162 -2.96 -0.12 -5.57
N GLY A 163 -3.15 0.51 -6.72
CA GLY A 163 -2.05 1.08 -7.49
C GLY A 163 -1.66 2.45 -6.93
N PHE A 164 -0.39 2.82 -7.05
CA PHE A 164 0.05 4.16 -6.70
C PHE A 164 1.10 4.71 -7.67
N THR A 165 1.16 6.04 -7.75
CA THR A 165 2.24 6.79 -8.37
C THR A 165 2.75 7.83 -7.38
N SER A 166 4.05 7.83 -7.11
CA SER A 166 4.74 8.87 -6.33
C SER A 166 5.77 9.57 -7.20
N TYR A 167 6.12 10.80 -6.85
CA TYR A 167 7.08 11.64 -7.57
C TYR A 167 8.28 11.97 -6.67
N TYR A 168 9.46 12.15 -7.26
CA TYR A 168 10.69 12.52 -6.54
C TYR A 168 11.58 13.53 -7.30
#